data_AF-A0AA90UGJ0-F1
#
_entry.id   AF-A0AA90UGJ0-F1
#
_cell.length_a   1.000
_cell.length_b   1.000
_cell.length_c   1.000
_cell.angle_alpha   90.00
_cell.angle_beta   90.00
_cell.angle_gamma   90.00
#
_symmetry.space_group_name_H-M   'P 1'
#
loop_
_entity.id
_entity.type
_entity.pdbx_description
1 polymer ?
#
loop_
_entity_poly.entity_id
_entity_poly.type
_entity_poly.pdbx_seq_one_letter_code
_entity_poly.pdbx_strand_id
1 'polypeptide(L)'
;MKRYFTLALVVSLFFSGAEAKERTMDEKQAIAASVLTMQSQTRGKAELTLRLLQASDTYTVLGDDSRFVVVSNDDAFDAVIGYADSPFDASANSSLAWYLRAASESMKADLQKGSAVTRALVIPSGDFKEAVEPLCKTLWAQDKPFNNLCPTTSKGKAYPSGCVATALSQIMYYHKYPVRGKGSHQYSFTPAVGDGRLLSCDFANTTFDWENMLEDYESKKDYTEVQGNAVATLMAAVGVSVDMQYTESGSGAMSREARYGLINYFCYNENINWLNRSFYSAAEWMKYIYTELNQNRPIYYTGDDERNGGHAFVLDGYDKQGMVHINWGWGPKGGNGYFDIALLNPTGFQFSEGQDMLIGISPASCLQYESRFYADEGLKASKVASLLNVQPGKIYNQTGDNISGDIAVILESSDGVKNVIQSAHVDKAITYYYVNSGSDAVKVGGVLKLPSTLKDGDYRVYVASKCDKDTDWRLIRTPEGTANSYMLTIADGKLASVGEGIADDSWTTTGITPIHAIPAKYRSAKTFNINGQQVDSSYHGIVIKDGKKVMQ
;
A
#
# COMPACT_ATOMS: atom_id res chain seq x y z
N MET A 1 64.29 19.61 -44.44
CA MET A 1 63.46 19.72 -43.23
C MET A 1 62.16 18.97 -43.45
N LYS A 2 61.89 17.92 -42.66
CA LYS A 2 60.57 17.53 -42.15
C LYS A 2 60.78 16.29 -41.27
N ARG A 3 60.71 16.49 -39.96
CA ARG A 3 60.78 15.46 -38.92
C ARG A 3 59.35 14.95 -38.68
N TYR A 4 59.19 13.64 -38.63
CA TYR A 4 57.97 12.97 -38.22
C TYR A 4 57.86 13.03 -36.69
N PHE A 5 56.72 13.50 -36.18
CA PHE A 5 56.34 13.36 -34.77
C PHE A 5 55.17 12.39 -34.68
N THR A 6 55.41 11.27 -34.01
CA THR A 6 54.42 10.26 -33.64
C THR A 6 53.64 10.78 -32.44
N LEU A 7 52.33 11.02 -32.60
CA LEU A 7 51.44 11.39 -31.50
C LEU A 7 50.86 10.10 -30.91
N ALA A 8 51.28 9.74 -29.70
CA ALA A 8 50.71 8.65 -28.93
C ALA A 8 49.37 9.08 -28.32
N LEU A 9 48.29 8.41 -28.72
CA LEU A 9 46.96 8.57 -28.15
C LEU A 9 46.90 7.80 -26.83
N VAL A 10 47.02 8.49 -25.70
CA VAL A 10 46.73 7.91 -24.38
C VAL A 10 45.21 7.94 -24.20
N VAL A 11 44.57 6.79 -24.35
CA VAL A 11 43.16 6.59 -23.98
C VAL A 11 43.11 6.35 -22.48
N SER A 12 42.86 7.41 -21.72
CA SER A 12 42.50 7.33 -20.30
C SER A 12 41.06 6.84 -20.21
N LEU A 13 40.87 5.53 -20.05
CA LEU A 13 39.58 4.96 -19.64
C LEU A 13 39.32 5.36 -18.18
N PHE A 14 38.63 6.49 -17.99
CA PHE A 14 37.95 6.77 -16.73
C PHE A 14 36.77 5.78 -16.63
N PHE A 15 36.99 4.68 -15.92
CA PHE A 15 35.88 3.95 -15.32
C PHE A 15 35.38 4.80 -14.15
N SER A 16 34.43 5.70 -14.42
CA SER A 16 33.53 6.21 -13.40
C SER A 16 32.67 5.03 -12.96
N GLY A 17 32.96 4.45 -11.79
CA GLY A 17 31.92 3.73 -11.06
C GLY A 17 30.75 4.68 -10.91
N ALA A 18 29.56 4.29 -11.36
CA ALA A 18 28.35 5.07 -11.17
C ALA A 18 27.98 5.00 -9.68
N GLU A 19 28.61 5.85 -8.87
CA GLU A 19 28.10 6.22 -7.57
C GLU A 19 26.99 7.24 -7.80
N ALA A 20 25.84 7.02 -7.16
CA ALA A 20 24.74 7.97 -7.19
C ALA A 20 25.22 9.32 -6.65
N LYS A 21 24.80 10.41 -7.29
CA LYS A 21 25.28 11.76 -7.03
C LYS A 21 24.16 12.64 -6.52
N GLU A 22 24.48 13.43 -5.50
CA GLU A 22 23.62 14.49 -5.02
C GLU A 22 23.35 15.52 -6.14
N ARG A 23 22.08 15.80 -6.40
CA ARG A 23 21.61 16.87 -7.29
C ARG A 23 21.97 18.23 -6.69
N THR A 24 22.53 19.10 -7.52
CA THR A 24 22.80 20.49 -7.21
C THR A 24 21.51 21.30 -7.08
N MET A 25 21.57 22.47 -6.43
CA MET A 25 20.42 23.36 -6.30
C MET A 25 19.90 23.84 -7.66
N ASP A 26 20.80 24.10 -8.62
CA ASP A 26 20.44 24.52 -9.98
C ASP A 26 19.69 23.42 -10.73
N GLU A 27 20.12 22.15 -10.60
CA GLU A 27 19.39 21.00 -11.15
C GLU A 27 17.99 20.89 -10.54
N LYS A 28 17.87 21.03 -9.21
CA LYS A 28 16.57 20.97 -8.51
C LYS A 28 15.64 22.10 -8.96
N GLN A 29 16.15 23.32 -9.12
CA GLN A 29 15.38 24.45 -9.65
C GLN A 29 14.93 24.22 -11.10
N ALA A 30 15.81 23.71 -11.96
CA ALA A 30 15.46 23.39 -13.34
C ALA A 30 14.38 22.30 -13.43
N ILE A 31 14.50 21.25 -12.61
CA ILE A 31 13.49 20.18 -12.50
C ILE A 31 12.15 20.76 -12.07
N ALA A 32 12.10 21.50 -10.95
CA ALA A 32 10.87 22.09 -10.44
C ALA A 32 10.23 23.07 -11.45
N ALA A 33 11.03 23.90 -12.12
CA ALA A 33 10.54 24.80 -13.15
C ALA A 33 9.95 24.05 -14.35
N SER A 34 10.55 22.91 -14.74
CA SER A 34 10.05 22.10 -15.85
C SER A 34 8.67 21.51 -15.57
N VAL A 35 8.46 20.97 -14.36
CA VAL A 35 7.17 20.40 -13.91
C VAL A 35 6.09 21.48 -13.92
N LEU A 36 6.34 22.61 -13.26
CA LEU A 36 5.36 23.69 -13.12
C LEU A 36 5.08 24.43 -14.43
N THR A 37 6.00 24.39 -15.40
CA THR A 37 5.79 24.92 -16.76
C THR A 37 4.98 23.96 -17.62
N MET A 38 5.21 22.64 -17.52
CA MET A 38 4.39 21.65 -18.22
C MET A 38 2.93 21.73 -17.77
N GLN A 39 2.68 21.97 -16.48
CA GLN A 39 1.33 22.20 -15.96
C GLN A 39 0.72 23.53 -16.45
N SER A 40 1.52 24.59 -16.60
CA SER A 40 1.04 25.93 -16.98
C SER A 40 0.77 26.13 -18.47
N GLN A 41 1.09 25.19 -19.36
CA GLN A 41 0.71 25.30 -20.79
C GLN A 41 -0.82 25.35 -21.00
N THR A 42 -1.61 25.12 -19.96
CA THR A 42 -3.07 25.34 -19.94
C THR A 42 -3.50 26.74 -19.44
N ARG A 43 -2.62 27.53 -18.81
CA ARG A 43 -2.90 28.87 -18.26
C ARG A 43 -1.67 29.78 -18.33
N GLY A 44 -1.65 30.70 -19.30
CA GLY A 44 -0.87 31.94 -19.39
C GLY A 44 0.56 31.99 -18.82
N LYS A 45 1.56 32.36 -19.65
CA LYS A 45 2.97 32.59 -19.24
C LYS A 45 3.10 33.74 -18.22
N ALA A 46 3.04 33.43 -16.93
CA ALA A 46 3.66 34.24 -15.88
C ALA A 46 5.10 33.76 -15.63
N GLU A 47 6.00 34.68 -15.30
CA GLU A 47 7.40 34.37 -14.98
C GLU A 47 7.46 33.56 -13.67
N LEU A 48 7.92 32.32 -13.74
CA LEU A 48 8.03 31.42 -12.59
C LEU A 48 9.19 31.85 -11.69
N THR A 49 8.89 32.47 -10.56
CA THR A 49 9.88 32.72 -9.50
C THR A 49 9.74 31.62 -8.44
N LEU A 50 10.59 30.60 -8.50
CA LEU A 50 10.60 29.51 -7.53
C LEU A 50 11.44 29.88 -6.30
N ARG A 51 10.91 29.59 -5.13
CA ARG A 51 11.59 29.71 -3.84
C ARG A 51 11.75 28.35 -3.17
N LEU A 52 12.78 28.24 -2.34
CA LEU A 52 12.93 27.13 -1.40
C LEU A 52 11.84 27.22 -0.34
N LEU A 53 10.99 26.21 -0.26
CA LEU A 53 9.90 26.12 0.71
C LEU A 53 10.28 25.25 1.91
N GLN A 54 11.01 24.16 1.65
CA GLN A 54 11.51 23.23 2.66
C GLN A 54 12.71 22.46 2.13
N ALA A 55 13.65 22.10 2.99
CA ALA A 55 14.77 21.21 2.66
C ALA A 55 14.89 20.09 3.70
N SER A 56 15.30 18.91 3.24
CA SER A 56 15.71 17.78 4.07
C SER A 56 16.98 17.16 3.48
N ASP A 57 17.52 16.11 4.13
CA ASP A 57 18.67 15.38 3.61
C ASP A 57 18.36 14.66 2.28
N THR A 58 17.13 14.22 2.06
CA THR A 58 16.77 13.38 0.89
C THR A 58 15.87 14.05 -0.13
N TYR A 59 15.25 15.19 0.18
CA TYR A 59 14.46 15.97 -0.78
C TYR A 59 14.54 17.48 -0.52
N THR A 60 14.14 18.25 -1.54
CA THR A 60 13.98 19.69 -1.50
C THR A 60 12.61 20.08 -2.08
N VAL A 61 11.86 20.92 -1.38
CA VAL A 61 10.57 21.46 -1.84
C VAL A 61 10.79 22.85 -2.43
N LEU A 62 10.41 23.01 -3.69
CA LEU A 62 10.50 24.26 -4.44
C LEU A 62 9.14 24.64 -4.98
N GLY A 63 8.80 25.93 -4.96
CA GLY A 63 7.50 26.38 -5.43
C GLY A 63 7.29 27.87 -5.35
N ASP A 64 6.05 28.30 -5.51
CA ASP A 64 5.59 29.68 -5.35
C ASP A 64 4.49 29.77 -4.28
N ASP A 65 3.68 30.84 -4.27
CA ASP A 65 2.57 31.01 -3.32
C ASP A 65 1.39 30.06 -3.57
N SER A 66 1.37 29.37 -4.69
CA SER A 66 0.22 28.62 -5.19
C SER A 66 0.52 27.19 -5.58
N ARG A 67 1.79 26.80 -5.73
CA ARG A 67 2.20 25.49 -6.26
C ARG A 67 3.54 25.06 -5.67
N PHE A 68 3.79 23.75 -5.64
CA PHE A 68 5.09 23.23 -5.23
C PHE A 68 5.46 21.93 -5.94
N VAL A 69 6.75 21.61 -5.91
CA VAL A 69 7.37 20.37 -6.38
C VAL A 69 8.31 19.87 -5.28
N VAL A 70 8.24 18.58 -4.97
CA VAL A 70 9.14 17.85 -4.08
C VAL A 70 10.16 17.12 -4.96
N VAL A 71 11.39 17.60 -4.92
CA VAL A 71 12.51 17.08 -5.74
C VAL A 71 13.40 16.21 -4.88
N SER A 72 13.69 14.98 -5.30
CA SER A 72 14.64 14.12 -4.59
C SER A 72 16.07 14.67 -4.71
N ASN A 73 16.84 14.59 -3.63
CA ASN A 73 18.19 15.13 -3.59
C ASN A 73 19.22 14.24 -4.29
N ASP A 74 18.94 12.96 -4.50
CA ASP A 74 19.90 11.96 -4.96
C ASP A 74 19.41 11.27 -6.24
N ASP A 75 20.28 11.13 -7.23
CA ASP A 75 19.94 10.56 -8.54
C ASP A 75 19.72 9.04 -8.57
N ALA A 76 19.88 8.35 -7.43
CA ALA A 76 19.37 7.00 -7.22
C ALA A 76 17.83 6.91 -7.29
N PHE A 77 17.13 8.03 -7.09
CA PHE A 77 15.67 8.13 -7.11
C PHE A 77 15.19 8.99 -8.28
N ASP A 78 13.94 8.75 -8.71
CA ASP A 78 13.25 9.65 -9.62
C ASP A 78 13.28 11.10 -9.10
N ALA A 79 13.53 12.02 -10.02
CA ALA A 79 13.81 13.42 -9.69
C ALA A 79 12.64 14.10 -8.97
N VAL A 80 11.40 13.73 -9.29
CA VAL A 80 10.18 14.32 -8.75
C VAL A 80 9.44 13.24 -7.97
N ILE A 81 9.24 13.47 -6.68
CA ILE A 81 8.52 12.54 -5.79
C ILE A 81 7.19 13.13 -5.29
N GLY A 82 6.86 14.36 -5.70
CA GLY A 82 5.60 15.02 -5.39
C GLY A 82 5.46 16.33 -6.13
N TYR A 83 4.25 16.72 -6.50
CA TYR A 83 3.94 18.07 -6.98
C TYR A 83 2.46 18.41 -6.76
N ALA A 84 2.14 19.69 -6.62
CA ALA A 84 0.79 20.15 -6.38
C ALA A 84 0.53 21.52 -7.00
N ASP A 85 -0.69 21.71 -7.50
CA ASP A 85 -1.24 23.01 -7.89
C ASP A 85 -1.96 23.69 -6.69
N SER A 86 -1.37 23.55 -5.50
CA SER A 86 -1.84 24.12 -4.23
C SER A 86 -0.64 24.70 -3.48
N PRO A 87 -0.85 25.73 -2.62
CA PRO A 87 0.19 26.18 -1.68
C PRO A 87 0.75 25.02 -0.86
N PHE A 88 2.03 25.12 -0.51
CA PHE A 88 2.70 24.19 0.40
C PHE A 88 2.53 24.65 1.85
N ASP A 89 1.96 23.81 2.70
CA ASP A 89 1.96 24.01 4.15
C ASP A 89 1.94 22.67 4.90
N ALA A 90 3.11 22.04 5.00
CA ALA A 90 3.29 20.82 5.80
C ALA A 90 3.24 21.08 7.33
N SER A 91 3.20 22.35 7.78
CA SER A 91 3.06 22.66 9.21
C SER A 91 1.59 22.58 9.65
N ALA A 92 0.67 22.93 8.75
CA ALA A 92 -0.77 22.80 8.96
C ALA A 92 -1.28 21.41 8.59
N ASN A 93 -0.81 20.81 7.48
CA ASN A 93 -1.26 19.49 7.04
C ASN A 93 -0.35 18.37 7.58
N SER A 94 -0.79 17.70 8.64
CA SER A 94 -0.07 16.59 9.26
C SER A 94 0.10 15.36 8.34
N SER A 95 -0.83 15.11 7.42
CA SER A 95 -0.76 13.98 6.47
C SER A 95 0.26 14.22 5.36
N LEU A 96 0.34 15.44 4.82
CA LEU A 96 1.43 15.81 3.90
C LEU A 96 2.78 15.77 4.61
N ALA A 97 2.84 16.23 5.86
CA ALA A 97 4.06 16.14 6.66
C ALA A 97 4.50 14.69 6.89
N TRP A 98 3.55 13.79 7.16
CA TRP A 98 3.81 12.35 7.25
C TRP A 98 4.36 11.79 5.95
N TYR A 99 3.73 12.08 4.81
CA TYR A 99 4.22 11.60 3.51
C TYR A 99 5.68 11.99 3.29
N LEU A 100 6.02 13.25 3.55
CA LEU A 100 7.39 13.75 3.39
C LEU A 100 8.39 13.06 4.33
N ARG A 101 7.99 12.75 5.57
CA ARG A 101 8.82 11.98 6.51
C ARG A 101 9.01 10.54 6.04
N ALA A 102 7.92 9.85 5.71
CA ALA A 102 7.95 8.46 5.25
C ALA A 102 8.75 8.29 3.95
N ALA A 103 8.59 9.20 2.99
CA ALA A 103 9.41 9.23 1.78
C ALA A 103 10.90 9.47 2.11
N SER A 104 11.20 10.37 3.04
CA SER A 104 12.58 10.64 3.47
C SER A 104 13.23 9.41 4.09
N GLU A 105 12.52 8.73 4.99
CA GLU A 105 13.01 7.54 5.69
C GLU A 105 13.20 6.36 4.73
N SER A 106 12.25 6.16 3.81
CA SER A 106 12.38 5.16 2.75
C SER A 106 13.63 5.38 1.89
N MET A 107 13.84 6.60 1.40
CA MET A 107 15.05 6.93 0.62
C MET A 107 16.34 6.74 1.43
N LYS A 108 16.36 7.14 2.72
CA LYS A 108 17.52 6.92 3.60
C LYS A 108 17.84 5.43 3.76
N ALA A 109 16.81 4.60 3.96
CA ALA A 109 16.97 3.16 4.09
C ALA A 109 17.48 2.51 2.80
N ASP A 110 17.02 2.97 1.64
CA ASP A 110 17.50 2.48 0.34
C ASP A 110 18.95 2.91 0.06
N LEU A 111 19.34 4.15 0.39
CA LEU A 111 20.73 4.60 0.27
C LEU A 111 21.70 3.81 1.18
N GLN A 112 21.25 3.38 2.37
CA GLN A 112 22.06 2.56 3.28
C GLN A 112 22.37 1.15 2.73
N LYS A 113 21.57 0.64 1.78
CA LYS A 113 21.80 -0.66 1.13
C LYS A 113 22.84 -0.58 0.01
N GLY A 114 23.27 0.62 -0.39
CA GLY A 114 24.27 0.87 -1.44
C GLY A 114 23.66 1.11 -2.84
N SER A 115 24.50 1.58 -3.77
CA SER A 115 24.17 2.16 -5.10
C SER A 115 23.42 1.27 -6.10
N ALA A 116 22.94 0.08 -5.70
CA ALA A 116 22.20 -0.83 -6.55
C ALA A 116 20.67 -0.65 -6.48
N VAL A 117 20.16 0.20 -5.57
CA VAL A 117 18.72 0.46 -5.43
C VAL A 117 18.33 1.69 -6.26
N THR A 118 18.11 1.48 -7.56
CA THR A 118 17.37 2.46 -8.36
C THR A 118 15.88 2.19 -8.16
N ARG A 119 15.16 3.14 -7.59
CA ARG A 119 13.71 3.05 -7.45
C ARG A 119 13.04 3.93 -8.50
N ALA A 120 12.45 3.27 -9.48
CA ALA A 120 11.65 3.91 -10.51
C ALA A 120 10.16 3.91 -10.10
N LEU A 121 9.44 4.94 -10.52
CA LEU A 121 7.99 5.01 -10.47
C LEU A 121 7.36 3.79 -11.14
N VAL A 122 6.26 3.31 -10.55
CA VAL A 122 5.49 2.20 -11.12
C VAL A 122 4.50 2.77 -12.14
N ILE A 123 4.86 2.73 -13.42
CA ILE A 123 4.05 3.31 -14.50
C ILE A 123 2.81 2.43 -14.78
N PRO A 124 1.59 3.00 -14.93
CA PRO A 124 0.41 2.26 -15.35
C PRO A 124 0.65 1.61 -16.73
N SER A 125 0.29 0.34 -16.89
CA SER A 125 0.52 -0.42 -18.13
C SER A 125 -0.57 -1.48 -18.37
N GLY A 126 -0.61 -2.04 -19.58
CA GLY A 126 -1.64 -3.01 -19.97
C GLY A 126 -2.98 -2.33 -20.23
N ASP A 127 -4.04 -2.82 -19.59
CA ASP A 127 -5.42 -2.36 -19.80
C ASP A 127 -5.78 -1.09 -19.00
N PHE A 128 -4.84 -0.53 -18.25
CA PHE A 128 -5.05 0.72 -17.51
C PHE A 128 -5.00 1.94 -18.45
N LYS A 129 -5.83 2.95 -18.17
CA LYS A 129 -5.71 4.28 -18.82
C LYS A 129 -4.33 4.87 -18.55
N GLU A 130 -3.84 5.73 -19.45
CA GLU A 130 -2.59 6.46 -19.22
C GLU A 130 -2.66 7.38 -17.99
N ALA A 131 -3.82 7.99 -17.73
CA ALA A 131 -4.06 8.82 -16.57
C ALA A 131 -5.55 8.77 -16.16
N VAL A 132 -5.81 9.06 -14.89
CA VAL A 132 -7.16 9.29 -14.35
C VAL A 132 -7.13 10.63 -13.61
N GLU A 133 -7.90 11.59 -14.10
CA GLU A 133 -8.07 12.88 -13.44
C GLU A 133 -8.68 12.73 -12.03
N PRO A 134 -8.40 13.65 -11.09
CA PRO A 134 -8.90 13.58 -9.72
C PRO A 134 -10.42 13.43 -9.68
N LEU A 135 -10.92 12.33 -9.12
CA LEU A 135 -12.34 11.99 -9.08
C LEU A 135 -13.08 12.84 -8.04
N CYS A 136 -12.48 13.08 -6.88
CA CYS A 136 -13.08 13.85 -5.80
C CYS A 136 -12.83 15.34 -6.01
N LYS A 137 -13.90 16.12 -6.25
CA LYS A 137 -13.82 17.58 -6.43
C LYS A 137 -13.87 18.36 -5.13
N THR A 138 -14.17 17.70 -4.02
CA THR A 138 -14.25 18.31 -2.70
C THR A 138 -12.89 18.79 -2.21
N LEU A 139 -12.86 19.96 -1.59
CA LEU A 139 -11.73 20.55 -0.89
C LEU A 139 -12.15 20.69 0.58
N TRP A 140 -12.49 19.56 1.20
CA TRP A 140 -13.00 19.53 2.57
C TRP A 140 -11.86 19.49 3.59
N ALA A 141 -12.17 19.94 4.80
CA ALA A 141 -11.25 19.98 5.92
C ALA A 141 -11.95 19.46 7.19
N GLN A 142 -11.28 19.61 8.34
CA GLN A 142 -11.74 19.04 9.60
C GLN A 142 -12.38 20.06 10.55
N ASP A 143 -12.16 21.35 10.33
CA ASP A 143 -12.68 22.44 11.15
C ASP A 143 -13.99 23.00 10.58
N LYS A 144 -14.44 24.17 11.06
CA LYS A 144 -15.72 24.77 10.66
C LYS A 144 -15.79 24.95 9.12
N PRO A 145 -16.90 24.57 8.45
CA PRO A 145 -18.17 24.09 9.01
C PRO A 145 -18.28 22.58 9.24
N PHE A 146 -17.28 21.81 8.81
CA PHE A 146 -17.30 20.35 8.81
C PHE A 146 -17.53 19.76 10.21
N ASN A 147 -17.05 20.43 11.25
CA ASN A 147 -17.20 19.98 12.64
C ASN A 147 -18.30 20.68 13.45
N ASN A 148 -19.21 21.43 12.82
CA ASN A 148 -20.26 22.17 13.56
C ASN A 148 -21.15 21.28 14.45
N LEU A 149 -21.29 19.99 14.10
CA LEU A 149 -22.07 19.00 14.84
C LEU A 149 -21.20 17.98 15.59
N CYS A 150 -19.88 18.17 15.61
CA CYS A 150 -18.98 17.37 16.44
C CYS A 150 -19.12 17.75 17.93
N PRO A 151 -18.70 16.88 18.85
CA PRO A 151 -18.70 17.20 20.26
C PRO A 151 -17.82 18.43 20.55
N THR A 152 -18.11 19.11 21.65
CA THR A 152 -17.37 20.31 22.08
C THR A 152 -16.56 20.05 23.34
N THR A 153 -15.41 20.71 23.46
CA THR A 153 -14.64 20.82 24.70
C THR A 153 -15.48 21.45 25.82
N SER A 154 -15.00 21.38 27.06
CA SER A 154 -15.60 22.09 28.20
C SER A 154 -15.68 23.62 28.01
N LYS A 155 -14.89 24.18 27.09
CA LYS A 155 -14.89 25.60 26.72
C LYS A 155 -15.81 25.92 25.54
N GLY A 156 -16.56 24.94 25.03
CA GLY A 156 -17.51 25.12 23.92
C GLY A 156 -16.88 25.14 22.52
N LYS A 157 -15.59 24.83 22.37
CA LYS A 157 -14.95 24.68 21.05
C LYS A 157 -15.24 23.29 20.48
N ALA A 158 -15.73 23.20 19.24
CA ALA A 158 -15.89 21.91 18.56
C ALA A 158 -14.54 21.21 18.35
N TYR A 159 -14.50 19.89 18.55
CA TYR A 159 -13.37 19.07 18.15
C TYR A 159 -13.32 18.96 16.61
N PRO A 160 -12.13 18.80 15.99
CA PRO A 160 -12.03 18.52 14.56
C PRO A 160 -12.80 17.23 14.19
N SER A 161 -13.38 17.17 12.99
CA SER A 161 -14.17 16.02 12.54
C SER A 161 -13.39 14.71 12.48
N GLY A 162 -12.08 14.80 12.20
CA GLY A 162 -11.16 13.67 12.07
C GLY A 162 -10.81 13.36 10.62
N CYS A 163 -9.59 12.89 10.38
CA CYS A 163 -9.08 12.56 9.05
C CYS A 163 -9.87 11.42 8.40
N VAL A 164 -10.22 10.39 9.17
CA VAL A 164 -11.04 9.25 8.70
C VAL A 164 -12.42 9.71 8.26
N ALA A 165 -13.11 10.51 9.10
CA ALA A 165 -14.43 11.03 8.75
C ALA A 165 -14.38 11.92 7.51
N THR A 166 -13.34 12.74 7.38
CA THR A 166 -13.15 13.62 6.22
C THR A 166 -12.91 12.81 4.95
N ALA A 167 -11.98 11.84 4.97
CA ALA A 167 -11.69 10.99 3.82
C ALA A 167 -12.93 10.22 3.34
N LEU A 168 -13.64 9.55 4.27
CA LEU A 168 -14.86 8.83 3.95
C LEU A 168 -15.96 9.76 3.42
N SER A 169 -16.17 10.91 4.04
CA SER A 169 -17.21 11.86 3.63
C SER A 169 -16.97 12.39 2.21
N GLN A 170 -15.71 12.64 1.83
CA GLN A 170 -15.37 13.03 0.46
C GLN A 170 -15.69 11.93 -0.56
N ILE A 171 -15.39 10.66 -0.25
CA ILE A 171 -15.73 9.51 -1.09
C ILE A 171 -17.26 9.34 -1.18
N MET A 172 -17.97 9.52 -0.06
CA MET A 172 -19.43 9.44 -0.03
C MET A 172 -20.09 10.54 -0.84
N TYR A 173 -19.58 11.77 -0.76
CA TYR A 173 -20.05 12.88 -1.59
C TYR A 173 -19.76 12.66 -3.08
N TYR A 174 -18.61 12.09 -3.44
CA TYR A 174 -18.32 11.70 -4.82
C TYR A 174 -19.41 10.77 -5.39
N HIS A 175 -19.83 9.78 -4.61
CA HIS A 175 -20.92 8.89 -4.99
C HIS A 175 -22.32 9.47 -4.78
N LYS A 176 -22.46 10.57 -4.02
CA LYS A 176 -23.71 11.11 -3.48
C LYS A 176 -24.60 10.01 -2.90
N TYR A 177 -24.02 9.14 -2.07
CA TYR A 177 -24.69 7.95 -1.56
C TYR A 177 -24.32 7.67 -0.09
N PRO A 178 -25.28 7.16 0.72
CA PRO A 178 -26.69 6.93 0.40
C PRO A 178 -27.55 8.19 0.64
N VAL A 179 -28.83 8.18 0.23
CA VAL A 179 -29.77 9.24 0.67
C VAL A 179 -30.08 9.11 2.17
N ARG A 180 -30.19 7.87 2.65
CA ARG A 180 -30.33 7.49 4.06
C ARG A 180 -29.55 6.21 4.32
N GLY A 181 -28.98 6.08 5.51
CA GLY A 181 -28.32 4.86 5.93
C GLY A 181 -29.29 3.80 6.47
N LYS A 182 -28.76 2.90 7.29
CA LYS A 182 -29.52 1.82 7.94
C LYS A 182 -29.14 1.71 9.42
N GLY A 183 -30.15 1.44 10.24
CA GLY A 183 -29.98 1.24 11.67
C GLY A 183 -29.54 2.51 12.39
N SER A 184 -29.00 2.31 13.58
CA SER A 184 -28.49 3.36 14.45
C SER A 184 -27.28 2.84 15.21
N HIS A 185 -26.40 3.73 15.63
CA HIS A 185 -25.27 3.40 16.50
C HIS A 185 -25.09 4.43 17.59
N GLN A 186 -24.54 3.99 18.73
CA GLN A 186 -24.16 4.86 19.82
C GLN A 186 -22.93 4.30 20.54
N TYR A 187 -22.08 5.20 21.03
CA TYR A 187 -20.92 4.84 21.83
C TYR A 187 -20.62 5.91 22.87
N SER A 188 -19.93 5.50 23.94
CA SER A 188 -19.48 6.41 24.98
C SER A 188 -18.19 7.10 24.53
N PHE A 189 -18.22 8.42 24.44
CA PHE A 189 -17.04 9.24 24.21
C PHE A 189 -16.61 9.89 25.53
N THR A 190 -15.35 9.70 25.91
CA THR A 190 -14.75 10.33 27.08
C THR A 190 -13.61 11.23 26.64
N PRO A 191 -13.74 12.57 26.75
CA PRO A 191 -12.65 13.47 26.41
C PRO A 191 -11.54 13.40 27.48
N ALA A 192 -10.33 13.84 27.11
CA ALA A 192 -9.21 13.94 28.06
C ALA A 192 -9.50 14.90 29.24
N VAL A 193 -10.33 15.92 29.01
CA VAL A 193 -10.77 16.89 30.00
C VAL A 193 -12.28 17.12 29.89
N GLY A 194 -12.99 16.95 31.00
CA GLY A 194 -14.45 17.13 31.10
C GLY A 194 -15.20 15.81 31.23
N ASP A 195 -16.53 15.88 31.17
CA ASP A 195 -17.39 14.72 31.36
C ASP A 195 -17.57 13.93 30.05
N GLY A 196 -17.60 12.60 30.18
CA GLY A 196 -17.98 11.71 29.09
C GLY A 196 -19.44 11.94 28.66
N ARG A 197 -19.73 11.66 27.40
CA ARG A 197 -21.07 11.78 26.83
C ARG A 197 -21.33 10.66 25.82
N LEU A 198 -22.60 10.31 25.66
CA LEU A 198 -23.03 9.37 24.64
C LEU A 198 -23.16 10.10 23.30
N LEU A 199 -22.46 9.61 22.29
CA LEU A 199 -22.62 10.07 20.91
C LEU A 199 -23.45 9.04 20.16
N SER A 200 -24.36 9.50 19.31
CA SER A 200 -25.29 8.62 18.62
C SER A 200 -25.73 9.19 17.26
N CYS A 201 -26.10 8.29 16.36
CA CYS A 201 -26.69 8.62 15.07
C CYS A 201 -27.72 7.55 14.72
N ASP A 202 -28.92 7.99 14.33
CA ASP A 202 -29.92 7.14 13.70
C ASP A 202 -29.78 7.30 12.18
N PHE A 203 -28.97 6.44 11.56
CA PHE A 203 -28.68 6.47 10.14
C PHE A 203 -29.92 6.19 9.28
N ALA A 204 -30.87 5.41 9.77
CA ALA A 204 -32.11 5.10 9.08
C ALA A 204 -33.02 6.33 8.95
N ASN A 205 -32.99 7.24 9.94
CA ASN A 205 -33.79 8.47 9.93
C ASN A 205 -33.01 9.73 9.53
N THR A 206 -31.69 9.64 9.37
CA THR A 206 -30.84 10.75 8.92
C THR A 206 -30.81 10.82 7.39
N THR A 207 -31.18 11.98 6.82
CA THR A 207 -31.11 12.23 5.37
C THR A 207 -29.86 13.04 5.04
N PHE A 208 -29.02 12.52 4.14
CA PHE A 208 -27.83 13.24 3.68
C PHE A 208 -28.21 14.15 2.50
N ASP A 209 -28.14 15.45 2.73
CA ASP A 209 -28.54 16.47 1.76
C ASP A 209 -27.39 16.80 0.80
N TRP A 210 -27.15 15.89 -0.14
CA TRP A 210 -26.05 15.98 -1.10
C TRP A 210 -26.10 17.25 -1.97
N GLU A 211 -27.28 17.80 -2.22
CA GLU A 211 -27.45 18.98 -3.08
C GLU A 211 -27.06 20.29 -2.38
N ASN A 212 -27.13 20.33 -1.04
CA ASN A 212 -26.64 21.45 -0.25
C ASN A 212 -25.20 21.27 0.23
N MET A 213 -24.53 20.16 -0.10
CA MET A 213 -23.11 20.00 0.15
C MET A 213 -22.29 20.66 -0.96
N LEU A 214 -21.39 21.58 -0.61
CA LEU A 214 -20.53 22.28 -1.56
C LEU A 214 -19.20 21.56 -1.73
N GLU A 215 -18.58 21.66 -2.91
CA GLU A 215 -17.22 21.16 -3.11
C GLU A 215 -16.17 21.93 -2.31
N ASP A 216 -16.33 23.24 -2.13
CA ASP A 216 -15.39 24.11 -1.42
C ASP A 216 -16.15 25.09 -0.52
N TYR A 217 -15.85 25.07 0.78
CA TYR A 217 -16.44 25.93 1.81
C TYR A 217 -15.49 27.03 2.30
N GLU A 218 -14.19 26.92 2.01
CA GLU A 218 -13.16 27.82 2.55
C GLU A 218 -12.84 28.97 1.60
N SER A 219 -12.78 28.68 0.29
CA SER A 219 -12.66 29.72 -0.72
C SER A 219 -14.01 30.43 -0.93
N LYS A 220 -15.12 29.71 -0.76
CA LYS A 220 -16.50 30.24 -0.83
C LYS A 220 -17.01 30.56 0.58
N LYS A 221 -16.56 31.71 1.10
CA LYS A 221 -16.83 32.14 2.49
C LYS A 221 -18.30 32.51 2.79
N ASP A 222 -19.18 32.43 1.80
CA ASP A 222 -20.59 32.83 1.83
C ASP A 222 -21.58 31.66 1.82
N TYR A 223 -21.15 30.45 2.19
CA TYR A 223 -22.06 29.32 2.35
C TYR A 223 -23.18 29.62 3.37
N THR A 224 -24.38 29.14 3.07
CA THR A 224 -25.55 29.28 3.94
C THR A 224 -25.50 28.33 5.13
N GLU A 225 -26.28 28.62 6.18
CA GLU A 225 -26.42 27.71 7.33
C GLU A 225 -26.89 26.31 6.90
N VAL A 226 -27.80 26.22 5.92
CA VAL A 226 -28.27 24.95 5.35
C VAL A 226 -27.11 24.14 4.75
N GLN A 227 -26.25 24.80 3.97
CA GLN A 227 -25.09 24.15 3.35
C GLN A 227 -24.04 23.72 4.38
N GLY A 228 -23.79 24.55 5.41
CA GLY A 228 -22.89 24.21 6.51
C GLY A 228 -23.41 23.03 7.34
N ASN A 229 -24.71 23.01 7.64
CA ASN A 229 -25.34 21.93 8.39
C ASN A 229 -25.41 20.62 7.59
N ALA A 230 -25.57 20.68 6.26
CA ALA A 230 -25.56 19.50 5.40
C ALA A 230 -24.24 18.72 5.53
N VAL A 231 -23.10 19.39 5.33
CA VAL A 231 -21.78 18.72 5.45
C VAL A 231 -21.46 18.33 6.89
N ALA A 232 -21.82 19.15 7.88
CA ALA A 232 -21.61 18.82 9.29
C ALA A 232 -22.42 17.58 9.73
N THR A 233 -23.62 17.38 9.17
CA THR A 233 -24.46 16.20 9.45
C THR A 233 -23.80 14.94 8.93
N LEU A 234 -23.25 14.99 7.72
CA LEU A 234 -22.47 13.88 7.16
C LEU A 234 -21.24 13.56 8.03
N MET A 235 -20.43 14.57 8.33
CA MET A 235 -19.20 14.41 9.13
C MET A 235 -19.48 13.84 10.53
N ALA A 236 -20.52 14.32 11.21
CA ALA A 236 -20.91 13.80 12.52
C ALA A 236 -21.45 12.37 12.44
N ALA A 237 -22.28 12.04 11.44
CA ALA A 237 -22.78 10.69 11.23
C ALA A 237 -21.63 9.71 10.94
N VAL A 238 -20.69 10.07 10.05
CA VAL A 238 -19.51 9.26 9.78
C VAL A 238 -18.65 9.12 11.02
N GLY A 239 -18.43 10.19 11.79
CA GLY A 239 -17.71 10.15 13.06
C GLY A 239 -18.31 9.16 14.06
N VAL A 240 -19.64 9.15 14.22
CA VAL A 240 -20.33 8.16 15.04
C VAL A 240 -20.16 6.75 14.47
N SER A 241 -20.28 6.57 13.16
CA SER A 241 -20.19 5.26 12.50
C SER A 241 -18.86 4.53 12.73
N VAL A 242 -17.79 5.28 13.04
CA VAL A 242 -16.43 4.77 13.21
C VAL A 242 -15.90 4.86 14.65
N ASP A 243 -16.77 5.09 15.63
CA ASP A 243 -16.38 5.27 17.05
C ASP A 243 -15.28 6.33 17.25
N MET A 244 -15.41 7.46 16.55
CA MET A 244 -14.38 8.50 16.49
C MET A 244 -13.87 8.92 17.87
N GLN A 245 -12.55 8.91 18.04
CA GLN A 245 -11.89 9.42 19.23
C GLN A 245 -11.56 10.89 19.02
N TYR A 246 -12.39 11.78 19.56
CA TYR A 246 -12.23 13.22 19.40
C TYR A 246 -11.19 13.81 20.36
N THR A 247 -10.21 14.56 19.83
CA THR A 247 -9.24 15.32 20.65
C THR A 247 -8.99 16.71 20.08
N GLU A 248 -8.47 17.65 20.89
CA GLU A 248 -8.23 19.03 20.45
C GLU A 248 -7.14 19.14 19.36
N SER A 249 -6.19 18.19 19.35
CA SER A 249 -5.07 18.16 18.40
C SER A 249 -5.34 17.34 17.14
N GLY A 250 -6.45 16.59 17.10
CA GLY A 250 -6.81 15.72 15.98
C GLY A 250 -7.70 14.56 16.43
N SER A 251 -8.67 14.19 15.61
CA SER A 251 -9.60 13.10 15.91
C SER A 251 -9.30 11.89 15.01
N GLY A 252 -9.31 10.68 15.58
CA GLY A 252 -8.90 9.46 14.90
C GLY A 252 -9.86 8.27 15.09
N ALA A 253 -9.82 7.35 14.13
CA ALA A 253 -10.52 6.06 14.12
C ALA A 253 -9.69 5.05 13.31
N MET A 254 -10.03 3.75 13.32
CA MET A 254 -9.29 2.76 12.52
C MET A 254 -10.00 2.42 11.21
N SER A 255 -9.22 1.93 10.24
CA SER A 255 -9.71 1.49 8.93
C SER A 255 -10.73 0.34 9.00
N ARG A 256 -10.65 -0.48 10.06
CA ARG A 256 -11.63 -1.54 10.33
C ARG A 256 -13.03 -0.94 10.57
N GLU A 257 -13.12 0.07 11.42
CA GLU A 257 -14.37 0.75 11.73
C GLU A 257 -14.87 1.55 10.53
N ALA A 258 -13.96 2.16 9.74
CA ALA A 258 -14.30 2.78 8.45
C ALA A 258 -14.99 1.80 7.49
N ARG A 259 -14.40 0.62 7.27
CA ARG A 259 -15.00 -0.45 6.46
C ARG A 259 -16.34 -0.89 7.03
N TYR A 260 -16.39 -1.16 8.34
CA TYR A 260 -17.59 -1.63 9.01
C TYR A 260 -18.75 -0.62 8.87
N GLY A 261 -18.48 0.67 9.07
CA GLY A 261 -19.48 1.73 8.99
C GLY A 261 -20.03 1.92 7.58
N LEU A 262 -19.15 1.92 6.56
CA LEU A 262 -19.56 1.96 5.15
C LEU A 262 -20.56 0.84 4.82
N ILE A 263 -20.26 -0.39 5.22
CA ILE A 263 -21.09 -1.57 4.92
C ILE A 263 -22.38 -1.54 5.73
N ASN A 264 -22.29 -1.43 7.06
CA ASN A 264 -23.41 -1.73 7.96
C ASN A 264 -24.34 -0.55 8.21
N TYR A 265 -23.82 0.68 8.14
CA TYR A 265 -24.58 1.90 8.41
C TYR A 265 -24.87 2.69 7.13
N PHE A 266 -23.96 2.72 6.17
CA PHE A 266 -24.13 3.48 4.92
C PHE A 266 -24.49 2.62 3.70
N CYS A 267 -24.67 1.31 3.87
CA CYS A 267 -25.17 0.40 2.84
C CYS A 267 -24.32 0.37 1.55
N TYR A 268 -23.01 0.56 1.68
CA TYR A 268 -22.06 0.33 0.58
C TYR A 268 -21.88 -1.16 0.31
N ASN A 269 -21.22 -1.48 -0.82
CA ASN A 269 -20.80 -2.84 -1.19
C ASN A 269 -20.24 -3.64 0.01
N GLU A 270 -20.84 -4.79 0.30
CA GLU A 270 -20.43 -5.67 1.40
C GLU A 270 -19.04 -6.30 1.22
N ASN A 271 -18.52 -6.29 -0.02
CA ASN A 271 -17.23 -6.85 -0.39
C ASN A 271 -16.13 -5.79 -0.48
N ILE A 272 -16.21 -4.73 0.34
CA ILE A 272 -15.07 -3.82 0.53
C ILE A 272 -13.93 -4.64 1.14
N ASN A 273 -12.76 -4.65 0.49
CA ASN A 273 -11.58 -5.38 0.96
C ASN A 273 -10.61 -4.42 1.66
N TRP A 274 -10.02 -4.89 2.76
CA TRP A 274 -9.01 -4.16 3.53
C TRP A 274 -7.63 -4.75 3.28
N LEU A 275 -6.77 -3.97 2.67
CA LEU A 275 -5.43 -4.39 2.26
C LEU A 275 -4.38 -3.65 3.07
N ASN A 276 -3.36 -4.36 3.54
CA ASN A 276 -2.26 -3.79 4.32
C ASN A 276 -0.97 -3.80 3.52
N ARG A 277 -0.30 -2.65 3.45
CA ARG A 277 0.85 -2.41 2.57
C ARG A 277 1.99 -3.39 2.75
N SER A 278 2.20 -3.90 3.98
CA SER A 278 3.33 -4.77 4.34
C SER A 278 3.31 -6.15 3.68
N PHE A 279 2.19 -6.54 3.04
CA PHE A 279 1.97 -7.87 2.46
C PHE A 279 1.91 -7.89 0.92
N TYR A 280 2.27 -6.79 0.27
CA TYR A 280 2.20 -6.63 -1.17
C TYR A 280 3.50 -6.03 -1.69
N SER A 281 3.94 -6.45 -2.86
CA SER A 281 4.97 -5.72 -3.58
C SER A 281 4.50 -4.32 -3.97
N ALA A 282 5.44 -3.39 -4.22
CA ALA A 282 5.08 -2.07 -4.78
C ALA A 282 4.28 -2.17 -6.08
N ALA A 283 4.62 -3.11 -6.96
CA ALA A 283 3.91 -3.32 -8.22
C ALA A 283 2.46 -3.78 -8.01
N GLU A 284 2.22 -4.74 -7.10
CA GLU A 284 0.87 -5.19 -6.79
C GLU A 284 0.03 -4.12 -6.10
N TRP A 285 0.63 -3.40 -5.14
CA TRP A 285 -0.04 -2.33 -4.42
C TRP A 285 -0.54 -1.26 -5.38
N MET A 286 0.33 -0.81 -6.29
CA MET A 286 -0.02 0.15 -7.33
C MET A 286 -1.03 -0.42 -8.33
N LYS A 287 -0.98 -1.73 -8.64
CA LYS A 287 -1.99 -2.38 -9.48
C LYS A 287 -3.39 -2.30 -8.87
N TYR A 288 -3.55 -2.50 -7.56
CA TYR A 288 -4.84 -2.29 -6.91
C TYR A 288 -5.30 -0.83 -7.00
N ILE A 289 -4.38 0.12 -6.76
CA ILE A 289 -4.67 1.56 -6.89
C ILE A 289 -5.17 1.89 -8.31
N TYR A 290 -4.44 1.46 -9.34
CA TYR A 290 -4.84 1.68 -10.73
C TYR A 290 -6.16 0.99 -11.07
N THR A 291 -6.40 -0.23 -10.56
CA THR A 291 -7.64 -0.96 -10.82
C THR A 291 -8.86 -0.21 -10.29
N GLU A 292 -8.81 0.27 -9.04
CA GLU A 292 -9.91 1.03 -8.43
C GLU A 292 -10.17 2.35 -9.17
N LEU A 293 -9.10 3.12 -9.44
CA LEU A 293 -9.22 4.43 -10.09
C LEU A 293 -9.69 4.32 -11.55
N ASN A 294 -9.26 3.29 -12.29
CA ASN A 294 -9.78 3.03 -13.64
C ASN A 294 -11.28 2.70 -13.65
N GLN A 295 -11.75 2.09 -12.55
CA GLN A 295 -13.15 1.75 -12.34
C GLN A 295 -13.94 2.85 -11.61
N ASN A 296 -13.38 4.07 -11.55
CA ASN A 296 -13.98 5.27 -10.96
C ASN A 296 -14.34 5.08 -9.47
N ARG A 297 -13.50 4.39 -8.70
CA ARG A 297 -13.65 4.23 -7.26
C ARG A 297 -12.50 4.93 -6.55
N PRO A 298 -12.74 6.08 -5.90
CA PRO A 298 -11.76 6.70 -5.01
C PRO A 298 -11.45 5.76 -3.84
N ILE A 299 -10.19 5.79 -3.40
CA ILE A 299 -9.66 4.85 -2.41
C ILE A 299 -9.47 5.58 -1.09
N TYR A 300 -10.07 5.05 -0.03
CA TYR A 300 -9.69 5.44 1.33
C TYR A 300 -8.32 4.82 1.63
N TYR A 301 -7.37 5.65 2.05
CA TYR A 301 -5.99 5.25 2.29
C TYR A 301 -5.48 5.83 3.61
N THR A 302 -4.64 5.08 4.31
CA THR A 302 -4.03 5.50 5.57
C THR A 302 -2.53 5.37 5.58
N GLY A 303 -1.93 6.00 6.58
CA GLY A 303 -0.57 5.73 7.01
C GLY A 303 -0.44 6.12 8.47
N ASP A 304 0.53 5.55 9.17
CA ASP A 304 0.76 5.87 10.58
C ASP A 304 2.14 6.50 10.77
N ASP A 305 2.23 7.32 11.80
CA ASP A 305 3.46 7.86 12.35
C ASP A 305 3.50 7.46 13.82
N GLU A 306 4.42 6.56 14.21
CA GLU A 306 4.55 6.07 15.60
C GLU A 306 4.53 7.20 16.65
N ARG A 307 4.96 8.41 16.28
CA ARG A 307 5.06 9.57 17.18
C ARG A 307 3.91 10.56 17.04
N ASN A 308 3.25 10.61 15.89
CA ASN A 308 2.27 11.66 15.57
C ASN A 308 0.85 11.13 15.27
N GLY A 309 0.65 9.81 15.32
CA GLY A 309 -0.63 9.14 15.13
C GLY A 309 -1.02 8.90 13.67
N GLY A 310 -2.18 8.27 13.48
CA GLY A 310 -2.67 7.86 12.17
C GLY A 310 -3.16 9.01 11.28
N HIS A 311 -2.95 8.84 9.98
CA HIS A 311 -3.41 9.72 8.92
C HIS A 311 -4.34 8.96 7.98
N ALA A 312 -5.39 9.64 7.50
CA ALA A 312 -6.29 9.10 6.49
C ALA A 312 -6.59 10.18 5.43
N PHE A 313 -6.57 9.77 4.17
CA PHE A 313 -6.74 10.63 3.00
C PHE A 313 -7.34 9.82 1.83
N VAL A 314 -7.61 10.48 0.72
CA VAL A 314 -8.22 9.84 -0.45
C VAL A 314 -7.22 9.81 -1.60
N LEU A 315 -7.00 8.62 -2.19
CA LEU A 315 -6.38 8.51 -3.51
C LEU A 315 -7.49 8.54 -4.55
N ASP A 316 -7.46 9.49 -5.46
CA ASP A 316 -8.57 9.73 -6.39
C ASP A 316 -8.14 10.03 -7.83
N GLY A 317 -6.88 9.83 -8.18
CA GLY A 317 -6.40 9.97 -9.56
C GLY A 317 -4.96 9.48 -9.72
N TYR A 318 -4.46 9.44 -10.95
CA TYR A 318 -3.05 9.21 -11.22
C TYR A 318 -2.65 9.81 -12.58
N ASP A 319 -1.38 10.19 -12.72
CA ASP A 319 -0.83 10.72 -13.98
C ASP A 319 -0.11 9.65 -14.82
N LYS A 320 0.32 10.03 -16.02
CA LYS A 320 1.04 9.15 -16.95
C LYS A 320 2.42 8.71 -16.45
N GLN A 321 2.95 9.34 -15.42
CA GLN A 321 4.19 8.94 -14.76
C GLN A 321 3.95 7.94 -13.63
N GLY A 322 2.69 7.67 -13.27
CA GLY A 322 2.32 6.79 -12.17
C GLY A 322 2.30 7.47 -10.81
N MET A 323 2.38 8.80 -10.77
CA MET A 323 2.16 9.56 -9.54
C MET A 323 0.66 9.54 -9.22
N VAL A 324 0.32 9.35 -7.95
CA VAL A 324 -1.08 9.21 -7.51
C VAL A 324 -1.56 10.56 -6.98
N HIS A 325 -2.71 11.02 -7.46
CA HIS A 325 -3.35 12.20 -6.89
C HIS A 325 -3.92 11.90 -5.51
N ILE A 326 -3.60 12.76 -4.55
CA ILE A 326 -4.02 12.65 -3.16
C ILE A 326 -4.82 13.88 -2.78
N ASN A 327 -6.02 13.62 -2.26
CA ASN A 327 -6.80 14.60 -1.51
C ASN A 327 -6.59 14.36 -0.01
N TRP A 328 -5.86 15.27 0.64
CA TRP A 328 -5.46 15.12 2.04
C TRP A 328 -6.59 15.38 3.04
N GLY A 329 -7.67 16.04 2.64
CA GLY A 329 -8.71 16.50 3.58
C GLY A 329 -8.29 17.69 4.45
N TRP A 330 -7.49 18.61 3.88
CA TRP A 330 -7.00 19.83 4.55
C TRP A 330 -7.36 21.10 3.76
N GLY A 331 -8.51 21.09 3.09
CA GLY A 331 -9.03 22.25 2.39
C GLY A 331 -8.28 22.61 1.09
N PRO A 332 -8.66 23.73 0.44
CA PRO A 332 -8.11 24.16 -0.85
C PRO A 332 -6.62 24.53 -0.81
N LYS A 333 -6.05 24.73 0.38
CA LYS A 333 -4.63 25.03 0.60
C LYS A 333 -3.87 23.87 1.23
N GLY A 334 -4.50 22.70 1.31
CA GLY A 334 -3.96 21.51 1.98
C GLY A 334 -2.83 20.82 1.22
N GLY A 335 -2.47 21.25 0.01
CA GLY A 335 -1.41 20.63 -0.78
C GLY A 335 -1.86 19.38 -1.54
N ASN A 336 -3.14 19.30 -1.90
CA ASN A 336 -3.66 18.24 -2.78
C ASN A 336 -2.88 18.25 -4.10
N GLY A 337 -2.45 17.07 -4.55
CA GLY A 337 -1.52 16.96 -5.66
C GLY A 337 -1.12 15.52 -5.94
N TYR A 338 -0.12 15.34 -6.78
CA TYR A 338 0.37 14.04 -7.25
C TYR A 338 1.64 13.63 -6.51
N PHE A 339 1.70 12.41 -6.00
CA PHE A 339 2.76 11.91 -5.13
C PHE A 339 3.16 10.47 -5.46
N ASP A 340 4.42 10.12 -5.22
CA ASP A 340 4.93 8.76 -5.39
C ASP A 340 4.56 7.87 -4.18
N ILE A 341 3.43 7.18 -4.28
CA ILE A 341 3.00 6.21 -3.27
C ILE A 341 3.90 4.95 -3.25
N ALA A 342 4.46 4.56 -4.40
CA ALA A 342 5.32 3.39 -4.48
C ALA A 342 6.63 3.61 -3.70
N LEU A 343 7.10 4.85 -3.56
CA LEU A 343 8.28 5.22 -2.78
C LEU A 343 8.16 4.91 -1.29
N LEU A 344 6.96 4.90 -0.72
CA LEU A 344 6.73 4.80 0.72
C LEU A 344 7.02 3.41 1.33
N ASN A 345 7.91 2.61 0.75
CA ASN A 345 8.18 1.27 1.24
C ASN A 345 9.60 0.77 0.95
N PRO A 346 10.55 0.85 1.88
CA PRO A 346 11.88 0.29 1.71
C PRO A 346 11.83 -1.24 1.89
N THR A 347 12.50 -1.98 1.00
CA THR A 347 12.59 -3.45 1.10
C THR A 347 13.22 -3.89 2.44
N GLY A 348 12.53 -4.74 3.21
CA GLY A 348 13.11 -5.41 4.38
C GLY A 348 13.21 -4.61 5.68
N PHE A 349 12.69 -3.38 5.76
CA PHE A 349 12.54 -2.63 7.02
C PHE A 349 11.21 -1.87 7.06
N GLN A 350 10.55 -1.92 8.22
CA GLN A 350 9.23 -1.35 8.48
C GLN A 350 9.37 0.10 8.96
N PHE A 351 9.50 1.07 8.05
CA PHE A 351 9.57 2.51 8.42
C PHE A 351 8.34 3.32 7.99
N SER A 352 7.38 2.68 7.34
CA SER A 352 6.13 3.30 6.87
C SER A 352 4.92 2.52 7.37
N GLU A 353 5.00 2.12 8.64
CA GLU A 353 4.01 1.31 9.33
C GLU A 353 2.59 1.90 9.24
N GLY A 354 1.59 1.01 9.31
CA GLY A 354 0.18 1.40 9.34
C GLY A 354 -0.42 1.84 8.01
N GLN A 355 0.28 1.69 6.87
CA GLN A 355 -0.34 1.90 5.56
C GLN A 355 -1.34 0.80 5.24
N ASP A 356 -2.60 1.20 5.04
CA ASP A 356 -3.63 0.33 4.52
C ASP A 356 -4.57 1.08 3.56
N MET A 357 -5.38 0.32 2.83
CA MET A 357 -6.40 0.87 1.97
C MET A 357 -7.67 0.03 1.99
N LEU A 358 -8.79 0.70 1.72
CA LEU A 358 -10.07 0.06 1.45
C LEU A 358 -10.37 0.15 -0.04
N ILE A 359 -10.50 -1.02 -0.68
CA ILE A 359 -10.86 -1.13 -2.09
C ILE A 359 -12.29 -1.65 -2.25
N GLY A 360 -12.93 -1.33 -3.37
CA GLY A 360 -14.32 -1.72 -3.65
C GLY A 360 -15.36 -0.85 -2.95
N ILE A 361 -14.99 0.37 -2.54
CA ILE A 361 -15.96 1.36 -2.03
C ILE A 361 -16.83 1.81 -3.21
N SER A 362 -18.06 1.30 -3.23
CA SER A 362 -19.05 1.58 -4.26
C SER A 362 -20.46 1.42 -3.69
N PRO A 363 -21.44 2.22 -4.12
CA PRO A 363 -22.86 1.99 -3.81
C PRO A 363 -23.37 0.64 -4.31
N ALA A 364 -22.81 0.15 -5.42
CA ALA A 364 -23.16 -1.12 -6.02
C ALA A 364 -22.12 -2.20 -5.70
N SER A 365 -22.56 -3.46 -5.64
CA SER A 365 -21.63 -4.60 -5.52
C SER A 365 -20.67 -4.63 -6.71
N CYS A 366 -19.36 -4.64 -6.44
CA CYS A 366 -18.34 -4.49 -7.48
C CYS A 366 -17.11 -5.37 -7.31
N LEU A 367 -17.03 -6.19 -6.25
CA LEU A 367 -15.93 -7.12 -5.99
C LEU A 367 -16.48 -8.43 -5.44
N GLN A 368 -15.70 -9.51 -5.57
CA GLN A 368 -15.96 -10.74 -4.84
C GLN A 368 -15.48 -10.60 -3.39
N TYR A 369 -16.12 -11.36 -2.51
CA TYR A 369 -15.65 -11.50 -1.14
C TYR A 369 -14.31 -12.27 -1.11
N GLU A 370 -13.37 -11.79 -0.31
CA GLU A 370 -12.12 -12.51 -0.04
C GLU A 370 -11.80 -12.45 1.45
N SER A 371 -11.68 -13.61 2.09
CA SER A 371 -11.05 -13.65 3.42
C SER A 371 -9.57 -13.28 3.30
N ARG A 372 -9.07 -12.52 4.27
CA ARG A 372 -7.69 -12.01 4.30
C ARG A 372 -7.05 -12.42 5.62
N PHE A 373 -6.32 -13.51 5.58
CA PHE A 373 -5.43 -13.93 6.64
C PHE A 373 -3.98 -13.66 6.23
N TYR A 374 -3.17 -13.25 7.21
CA TYR A 374 -1.76 -12.96 7.03
C TYR A 374 -0.92 -13.75 8.02
N ALA A 375 0.32 -14.05 7.66
CA ALA A 375 1.33 -14.59 8.57
C ALA A 375 2.33 -13.51 8.99
N ASP A 376 2.83 -13.56 10.21
CA ASP A 376 3.80 -12.58 10.74
C ASP A 376 5.24 -12.78 10.21
N GLU A 377 5.54 -13.95 9.65
CA GLU A 377 6.83 -14.26 9.04
C GLU A 377 6.67 -15.05 7.74
N GLY A 378 7.78 -15.18 6.99
CA GLY A 378 7.83 -16.03 5.80
C GLY A 378 7.57 -17.50 6.12
N LEU A 379 6.81 -18.15 5.22
CA LEU A 379 6.66 -19.59 5.18
C LEU A 379 8.04 -20.25 5.14
N LYS A 380 8.22 -21.32 5.90
CA LYS A 380 9.38 -22.20 5.78
C LYS A 380 8.91 -23.60 5.41
N ALA A 381 9.47 -24.17 4.35
CA ALA A 381 9.23 -25.56 3.99
C ALA A 381 10.55 -26.31 3.81
N SER A 382 10.61 -27.56 4.27
CA SER A 382 11.79 -28.41 4.14
C SER A 382 11.43 -29.88 4.08
N LYS A 383 12.36 -30.70 3.59
CA LYS A 383 12.21 -32.16 3.53
C LYS A 383 12.88 -32.78 4.75
N VAL A 384 12.13 -33.61 5.49
CA VAL A 384 12.65 -34.39 6.63
C VAL A 384 12.42 -35.86 6.33
N ALA A 385 13.49 -36.59 5.96
CA ALA A 385 13.38 -37.93 5.37
C ALA A 385 12.45 -37.92 4.15
N SER A 386 11.31 -38.63 4.18
CA SER A 386 10.28 -38.62 3.13
C SER A 386 9.08 -37.73 3.45
N LEU A 387 9.13 -36.97 4.55
CA LEU A 387 8.06 -36.12 5.06
C LEU A 387 8.30 -34.66 4.68
N LEU A 388 7.21 -33.92 4.56
CA LEU A 388 7.22 -32.48 4.31
C LEU A 388 7.10 -31.74 5.64
N ASN A 389 8.07 -30.92 6.01
CA ASN A 389 7.94 -30.01 7.15
C ASN A 389 7.49 -28.63 6.64
N VAL A 390 6.40 -28.08 7.19
CA VAL A 390 5.85 -26.76 6.84
C VAL A 390 5.69 -25.93 8.11
N GLN A 391 6.20 -24.71 8.12
CA GLN A 391 6.08 -23.77 9.24
C GLN A 391 5.53 -22.45 8.73
N PRO A 392 4.23 -22.16 8.94
CA PRO A 392 3.57 -21.01 8.35
C PRO A 392 3.75 -19.68 9.12
N GLY A 393 4.56 -19.64 10.17
CA GLY A 393 4.57 -18.50 11.10
C GLY A 393 3.29 -18.42 11.94
N LYS A 394 3.06 -17.29 12.63
CA LYS A 394 1.79 -17.03 13.30
C LYS A 394 0.83 -16.38 12.33
N ILE A 395 -0.38 -16.91 12.27
CA ILE A 395 -1.43 -16.49 11.33
C ILE A 395 -2.47 -15.68 12.08
N TYR A 396 -2.93 -14.58 11.52
CA TYR A 396 -4.00 -13.76 12.09
C TYR A 396 -5.00 -13.32 11.01
N ASN A 397 -6.22 -13.02 11.45
CA ASN A 397 -7.31 -12.56 10.58
C ASN A 397 -7.24 -11.04 10.41
N GLN A 398 -7.23 -10.54 9.17
CA GLN A 398 -7.34 -9.11 8.85
C GLN A 398 -8.40 -8.87 7.76
N THR A 399 -9.44 -9.69 7.72
CA THR A 399 -10.58 -9.52 6.81
C THR A 399 -11.40 -8.28 7.16
N GLY A 400 -11.29 -7.78 8.39
CA GLY A 400 -12.12 -6.71 8.96
C GLY A 400 -13.34 -7.22 9.73
N ASP A 401 -13.73 -8.47 9.49
CA ASP A 401 -14.82 -9.16 10.18
C ASP A 401 -14.30 -10.32 11.03
N ASN A 402 -15.09 -10.74 12.02
CA ASN A 402 -14.86 -12.02 12.68
C ASN A 402 -15.39 -13.14 11.78
N ILE A 403 -14.55 -14.10 11.42
CA ILE A 403 -14.90 -15.13 10.43
C ILE A 403 -14.56 -16.53 10.92
N SER A 404 -15.40 -17.51 10.57
CA SER A 404 -15.11 -18.93 10.72
C SER A 404 -14.73 -19.52 9.36
N GLY A 405 -13.88 -20.54 9.35
CA GLY A 405 -13.42 -21.18 8.12
C GLY A 405 -12.26 -22.12 8.37
N ASP A 406 -11.65 -22.60 7.30
CA ASP A 406 -10.52 -23.53 7.39
C ASP A 406 -9.22 -22.85 6.99
N ILE A 407 -8.13 -23.24 7.66
CA ILE A 407 -6.76 -22.96 7.25
C ILE A 407 -6.10 -24.27 6.86
N ALA A 408 -5.37 -24.29 5.74
CA ALA A 408 -4.81 -25.51 5.18
C ALA A 408 -3.41 -25.32 4.58
N VAL A 409 -2.65 -26.42 4.60
CA VAL A 409 -1.48 -26.60 3.72
C VAL A 409 -1.97 -27.18 2.40
N ILE A 410 -1.73 -26.43 1.31
CA ILE A 410 -2.15 -26.79 -0.05
C ILE A 410 -0.92 -27.23 -0.86
N LEU A 411 -1.07 -28.32 -1.63
CA LEU A 411 -0.20 -28.67 -2.74
C LEU A 411 -0.94 -28.47 -4.06
N GLU A 412 -0.59 -27.43 -4.79
CA GLU A 412 -1.15 -27.13 -6.10
C GLU A 412 -0.25 -27.66 -7.21
N SER A 413 -0.77 -28.56 -8.04
CA SER A 413 -0.05 -29.09 -9.21
C SER A 413 0.01 -28.06 -10.35
N SER A 414 0.86 -28.32 -11.34
CA SER A 414 1.04 -27.45 -12.51
C SER A 414 -0.22 -27.24 -13.37
N ASP A 415 -1.20 -28.14 -13.29
CA ASP A 415 -2.52 -28.04 -13.92
C ASP A 415 -3.57 -27.32 -13.05
N GLY A 416 -3.17 -26.78 -11.88
CA GLY A 416 -4.02 -26.00 -10.98
C GLY A 416 -4.85 -26.81 -10.00
N VAL A 417 -4.64 -28.14 -9.90
CA VAL A 417 -5.37 -28.96 -8.93
C VAL A 417 -4.81 -28.73 -7.52
N LYS A 418 -5.65 -28.20 -6.63
CA LYS A 418 -5.33 -27.94 -5.22
C LYS A 418 -5.58 -29.18 -4.36
N ASN A 419 -4.52 -29.75 -3.81
CA ASN A 419 -4.58 -30.89 -2.89
C ASN A 419 -4.43 -30.41 -1.45
N VAL A 420 -5.48 -30.56 -0.63
CA VAL A 420 -5.44 -30.23 0.80
C VAL A 420 -4.68 -31.32 1.55
N ILE A 421 -3.52 -31.00 2.11
CA ILE A 421 -2.64 -31.98 2.80
C ILE A 421 -2.98 -32.07 4.28
N GLN A 422 -3.28 -30.92 4.86
CA GLN A 422 -3.77 -30.79 6.21
C GLN A 422 -4.66 -29.56 6.23
N SER A 423 -5.79 -29.64 6.90
CA SER A 423 -6.61 -28.48 7.23
C SER A 423 -6.94 -28.50 8.72
N ALA A 424 -7.26 -27.33 9.25
CA ALA A 424 -7.82 -27.19 10.56
C ALA A 424 -8.83 -26.05 10.57
N HIS A 425 -9.95 -26.30 11.27
CA HIS A 425 -11.04 -25.36 11.38
C HIS A 425 -10.72 -24.28 12.40
N VAL A 426 -10.99 -23.03 12.04
CA VAL A 426 -10.95 -21.88 12.92
C VAL A 426 -12.40 -21.45 13.17
N ASP A 427 -12.85 -21.54 14.41
CA ASP A 427 -14.13 -20.95 14.80
C ASP A 427 -13.92 -19.51 15.28
N LYS A 428 -14.64 -18.57 14.66
CA LYS A 428 -14.68 -17.16 15.04
C LYS A 428 -13.28 -16.54 15.21
N ALA A 429 -12.49 -16.58 14.14
CA ALA A 429 -11.23 -15.84 14.06
C ALA A 429 -11.48 -14.35 14.30
N ILE A 430 -11.07 -13.82 15.45
CA ILE A 430 -11.22 -12.40 15.77
C ILE A 430 -10.22 -11.60 14.94
N THR A 431 -10.65 -10.50 14.34
CA THR A 431 -9.76 -9.61 13.59
C THR A 431 -8.58 -9.17 14.46
N TYR A 432 -7.35 -9.24 13.92
CA TYR A 432 -6.04 -9.01 14.55
C TYR A 432 -5.59 -10.00 15.63
N TYR A 433 -6.37 -11.04 15.92
CA TYR A 433 -5.91 -12.09 16.84
C TYR A 433 -5.27 -13.24 16.07
N TYR A 434 -4.16 -13.75 16.62
CA TYR A 434 -3.52 -14.94 16.10
C TYR A 434 -4.41 -16.16 16.30
N VAL A 435 -4.63 -16.92 15.24
CA VAL A 435 -5.48 -18.12 15.26
C VAL A 435 -4.72 -19.40 15.59
N ASN A 436 -3.39 -19.38 15.46
CA ASN A 436 -2.51 -20.52 15.73
C ASN A 436 -1.54 -20.26 16.91
N SER A 437 -1.95 -19.43 17.87
CA SER A 437 -1.20 -19.18 19.11
C SER A 437 -2.09 -19.32 20.35
N GLY A 438 -1.53 -19.81 21.46
CA GLY A 438 -2.27 -20.04 22.70
C GLY A 438 -2.85 -21.45 22.86
N SER A 439 -3.71 -21.64 23.86
CA SER A 439 -4.30 -22.95 24.21
C SER A 439 -5.24 -23.51 23.16
N ASP A 440 -5.98 -22.63 22.49
CA ASP A 440 -6.99 -22.96 21.46
C ASP A 440 -6.43 -22.79 20.03
N ALA A 441 -5.10 -22.79 19.91
CA ALA A 441 -4.40 -22.59 18.66
C ALA A 441 -4.75 -23.68 17.62
N VAL A 442 -5.17 -23.20 16.45
CA VAL A 442 -5.32 -24.03 15.26
C VAL A 442 -3.97 -24.57 14.83
N LYS A 443 -3.87 -25.90 14.65
CA LYS A 443 -2.63 -26.58 14.29
C LYS A 443 -2.58 -26.85 12.79
N VAL A 444 -1.85 -25.99 12.07
CA VAL A 444 -1.57 -26.13 10.64
C VAL A 444 -0.06 -26.09 10.42
N GLY A 445 0.44 -27.02 9.61
CA GLY A 445 1.86 -27.26 9.41
C GLY A 445 2.44 -28.31 10.36
N GLY A 446 3.75 -28.25 10.56
CA GLY A 446 4.57 -29.28 11.19
C GLY A 446 5.08 -30.31 10.17
N VAL A 447 5.45 -31.49 10.66
CA VAL A 447 5.93 -32.59 9.83
C VAL A 447 4.74 -33.40 9.32
N LEU A 448 4.50 -33.31 8.01
CA LEU A 448 3.34 -33.85 7.31
C LEU A 448 3.71 -35.05 6.45
N LYS A 449 2.86 -36.08 6.50
CA LYS A 449 2.91 -37.20 5.58
C LYS A 449 2.09 -36.87 4.34
N LEU A 450 2.71 -36.97 3.17
CA LEU A 450 2.01 -36.73 1.91
C LEU A 450 1.10 -37.92 1.55
N PRO A 451 -0.08 -37.67 0.95
CA PRO A 451 -0.95 -38.73 0.44
C PRO A 451 -0.22 -39.58 -0.60
N SER A 452 -0.35 -40.91 -0.50
CA SER A 452 0.22 -41.84 -1.48
C SER A 452 -0.47 -41.79 -2.84
N THR A 453 -1.58 -41.06 -2.95
CA THR A 453 -2.35 -40.85 -4.18
C THR A 453 -1.83 -39.69 -5.03
N LEU A 454 -0.88 -38.89 -4.50
CA LEU A 454 -0.25 -37.84 -5.29
C LEU A 454 0.52 -38.45 -6.46
N LYS A 455 0.27 -37.91 -7.65
CA LYS A 455 1.01 -38.30 -8.85
C LYS A 455 2.40 -37.69 -8.83
N ASP A 456 3.34 -38.35 -9.49
CA ASP A 456 4.65 -37.78 -9.75
C ASP A 456 4.53 -36.48 -10.55
N GLY A 457 5.36 -35.49 -10.22
CA GLY A 457 5.30 -34.16 -10.80
C GLY A 457 5.71 -33.06 -9.83
N ASP A 458 5.65 -31.83 -10.32
CA ASP A 458 5.97 -30.65 -9.53
C ASP A 458 4.70 -30.02 -8.94
N TYR A 459 4.82 -29.59 -7.69
CA TYR A 459 3.74 -28.96 -6.92
C TYR A 459 4.25 -27.70 -6.26
N ARG A 460 3.38 -26.71 -6.08
CA ARG A 460 3.64 -25.56 -5.21
C ARG A 460 2.99 -25.80 -3.85
N VAL A 461 3.78 -25.71 -2.78
CA VAL A 461 3.25 -25.73 -1.42
C VAL A 461 3.08 -24.32 -0.89
N TYR A 462 1.92 -24.04 -0.30
CA TYR A 462 1.61 -22.80 0.40
C TYR A 462 0.55 -23.04 1.48
N VAL A 463 0.33 -22.04 2.32
CA VAL A 463 -0.73 -22.05 3.33
C VAL A 463 -1.85 -21.12 2.89
N ALA A 464 -3.10 -21.57 3.04
CA ALA A 464 -4.27 -20.88 2.54
C ALA A 464 -5.42 -20.93 3.54
N SER A 465 -6.36 -20.01 3.39
CA SER A 465 -7.61 -19.94 4.15
C SER A 465 -8.82 -20.05 3.23
N LYS A 466 -9.93 -20.56 3.75
CA LYS A 466 -11.21 -20.57 3.04
C LYS A 466 -12.34 -20.46 4.06
N CYS A 467 -13.12 -19.39 4.00
CA CYS A 467 -14.37 -19.27 4.76
C CYS A 467 -15.59 -19.60 3.88
N ASP A 468 -16.78 -19.62 4.49
CA ASP A 468 -18.04 -19.95 3.80
C ASP A 468 -18.37 -19.01 2.63
N LYS A 469 -17.85 -17.77 2.66
CA LYS A 469 -18.04 -16.77 1.61
C LYS A 469 -16.99 -16.84 0.49
N ASP A 470 -15.90 -17.58 0.70
CA ASP A 470 -14.85 -17.72 -0.31
C ASP A 470 -15.22 -18.78 -1.36
N THR A 471 -15.07 -18.40 -2.63
CA THR A 471 -15.29 -19.34 -3.75
C THR A 471 -14.15 -20.33 -3.92
N ASP A 472 -12.93 -19.99 -3.49
CA ASP A 472 -11.72 -20.83 -3.56
C ASP A 472 -10.77 -20.54 -2.38
N TRP A 473 -9.74 -21.36 -2.21
CA TRP A 473 -8.67 -21.13 -1.24
C TRP A 473 -7.93 -19.82 -1.52
N ARG A 474 -7.78 -19.01 -0.47
CA ARG A 474 -7.06 -17.73 -0.48
C ARG A 474 -5.69 -17.89 0.15
N LEU A 475 -4.64 -17.50 -0.58
CA LEU A 475 -3.28 -17.51 -0.06
C LEU A 475 -3.19 -16.72 1.25
N ILE A 476 -2.58 -17.31 2.27
CA ILE A 476 -2.17 -16.58 3.46
C ILE A 476 -0.85 -15.90 3.12
N ARG A 477 -0.91 -14.57 2.95
CA ARG A 477 0.23 -13.76 2.55
C ARG A 477 1.20 -13.59 3.72
N THR A 478 2.47 -13.44 3.39
CA THR A 478 3.57 -13.20 4.33
C THR A 478 4.16 -11.80 4.06
N PRO A 479 4.96 -11.22 4.98
CA PRO A 479 5.53 -9.90 4.77
C PRO A 479 6.30 -9.81 3.45
N GLU A 480 6.24 -8.68 2.76
CA GLU A 480 6.88 -8.49 1.46
C GLU A 480 8.36 -8.89 1.47
N GLY A 481 8.78 -9.61 0.43
CA GLY A 481 10.15 -10.11 0.27
C GLY A 481 10.43 -11.40 1.05
N THR A 482 9.50 -11.88 1.87
CA THR A 482 9.59 -13.19 2.52
C THR A 482 8.88 -14.27 1.69
N ALA A 483 9.31 -15.52 1.83
CA ALA A 483 8.70 -16.62 1.11
C ALA A 483 7.26 -16.87 1.56
N ASN A 484 6.33 -17.04 0.62
CA ASN A 484 4.95 -17.46 0.86
C ASN A 484 4.64 -18.83 0.24
N SER A 485 5.56 -19.38 -0.55
CA SER A 485 5.47 -20.73 -1.12
C SER A 485 6.82 -21.36 -1.43
N TYR A 486 6.81 -22.66 -1.71
CA TYR A 486 7.97 -23.43 -2.19
C TYR A 486 7.56 -24.36 -3.33
N MET A 487 8.49 -24.64 -4.25
CA MET A 487 8.31 -25.69 -5.24
C MET A 487 8.75 -27.04 -4.68
N LEU A 488 7.92 -28.07 -4.84
CA LEU A 488 8.18 -29.44 -4.47
C LEU A 488 8.19 -30.34 -5.71
N THR A 489 8.94 -31.43 -5.67
CA THR A 489 8.88 -32.49 -6.68
C THR A 489 8.49 -33.80 -6.00
N ILE A 490 7.49 -34.47 -6.54
CA ILE A 490 7.08 -35.83 -6.18
C ILE A 490 7.63 -36.79 -7.25
N ALA A 491 8.32 -37.84 -6.83
CA ALA A 491 8.82 -38.90 -7.69
C ALA A 491 8.68 -40.25 -6.99
N ASP A 492 8.29 -41.29 -7.76
CA ASP A 492 7.98 -42.62 -7.26
C ASP A 492 6.97 -42.60 -6.08
N GLY A 493 5.98 -41.70 -6.16
CA GLY A 493 4.96 -41.49 -5.14
C GLY A 493 5.47 -40.91 -3.82
N LYS A 494 6.67 -40.31 -3.80
CA LYS A 494 7.33 -39.77 -2.60
C LYS A 494 7.85 -38.36 -2.82
N LEU A 495 8.00 -37.60 -1.73
CA LEU A 495 8.65 -36.29 -1.77
C LEU A 495 10.13 -36.43 -2.17
N ALA A 496 10.48 -35.98 -3.37
CA ALA A 496 11.83 -36.04 -3.91
C ALA A 496 12.67 -34.85 -3.46
N SER A 497 12.15 -33.62 -3.61
CA SER A 497 12.83 -32.39 -3.23
C SER A 497 11.88 -31.27 -2.81
N VAL A 498 12.40 -30.34 -2.01
CA VAL A 498 11.82 -29.03 -1.70
C VAL A 498 12.83 -27.99 -2.20
N GLY A 499 12.36 -27.03 -3.00
CA GLY A 499 13.17 -25.96 -3.57
C GLY A 499 13.46 -24.84 -2.58
N GLU A 500 13.86 -23.68 -3.12
CA GLU A 500 14.03 -22.45 -2.34
C GLU A 500 12.68 -21.73 -2.14
N GLY A 501 12.64 -20.84 -1.16
CA GLY A 501 11.45 -20.05 -0.84
C GLY A 501 11.16 -19.03 -1.93
N ILE A 502 9.88 -18.90 -2.30
CA ILE A 502 9.41 -17.99 -3.34
C ILE A 502 8.55 -16.92 -2.66
N ALA A 503 8.91 -15.66 -2.86
CA ALA A 503 8.17 -14.51 -2.34
C ALA A 503 7.10 -13.98 -3.29
N ASP A 504 7.05 -14.47 -4.53
CA ASP A 504 6.41 -13.77 -5.65
C ASP A 504 4.86 -13.66 -5.63
N ASP A 505 4.05 -14.50 -5.01
CA ASP A 505 2.56 -14.61 -5.14
C ASP A 505 1.75 -14.26 -6.43
N SER A 506 2.35 -13.81 -7.53
CA SER A 506 1.65 -13.39 -8.76
C SER A 506 0.89 -14.56 -9.43
N TRP A 507 1.22 -15.80 -9.08
CA TRP A 507 0.47 -16.98 -9.51
C TRP A 507 -0.92 -17.10 -8.88
N THR A 508 -1.14 -16.45 -7.74
CA THR A 508 -2.43 -16.50 -7.02
C THR A 508 -3.35 -15.33 -7.37
N THR A 509 -2.80 -14.21 -7.87
CA THR A 509 -3.52 -12.94 -7.99
C THR A 509 -4.29 -12.75 -9.29
N THR A 510 -4.13 -13.64 -10.27
CA THR A 510 -4.73 -13.51 -11.60
C THR A 510 -5.76 -14.58 -11.94
N GLY A 511 -5.96 -15.59 -11.09
CA GLY A 511 -6.85 -16.71 -11.41
C GLY A 511 -6.42 -17.38 -12.73
N ILE A 512 -5.44 -18.27 -12.64
CA ILE A 512 -4.77 -19.01 -13.74
C ILE A 512 -3.56 -18.24 -14.31
N THR A 513 -2.46 -18.28 -13.59
CA THR A 513 -1.13 -18.31 -14.23
C THR A 513 -0.62 -19.75 -14.14
N PRO A 514 -0.20 -20.39 -15.26
CA PRO A 514 0.47 -21.67 -15.18
C PRO A 514 1.66 -21.57 -14.23
N ILE A 515 1.86 -22.57 -13.38
CA ILE A 515 3.11 -22.66 -12.60
C ILE A 515 4.24 -22.75 -13.63
N HIS A 516 4.97 -21.65 -13.82
CA HIS A 516 6.23 -21.71 -14.55
C HIS A 516 7.21 -22.46 -13.64
N ALA A 517 7.25 -23.79 -13.81
CA ALA A 517 8.33 -24.61 -13.27
C ALA A 517 9.64 -23.91 -13.65
N ILE A 518 10.52 -23.62 -12.69
CA ILE A 518 11.85 -23.11 -12.99
C ILE A 518 12.51 -24.19 -13.86
N PRO A 519 12.71 -23.95 -15.17
CA PRO A 519 13.22 -24.99 -16.03
C PRO A 519 14.60 -25.41 -15.55
N ALA A 520 14.97 -26.69 -15.63
CA ALA A 520 16.26 -27.21 -15.13
C ALA A 520 17.49 -26.40 -15.62
N LYS A 521 17.38 -25.72 -16.77
CA LYS A 521 18.40 -24.81 -17.34
C LYS A 521 18.61 -23.49 -16.58
N TYR A 522 17.71 -23.11 -15.67
CA TYR A 522 17.82 -21.93 -14.80
C TYR A 522 18.26 -22.26 -13.37
N ARG A 523 18.54 -23.55 -13.07
CA ARG A 523 19.43 -23.88 -11.95
C ARG A 523 20.82 -23.45 -12.39
N SER A 524 21.25 -22.23 -12.06
CA SER A 524 22.58 -21.77 -12.44
C SER A 524 23.62 -22.55 -11.64
N ALA A 525 24.11 -23.66 -12.19
CA ALA A 525 25.33 -24.31 -11.75
C ALA A 525 26.49 -23.35 -12.03
N LYS A 526 26.81 -22.47 -11.07
CA LYS A 526 27.98 -21.61 -11.15
C LYS A 526 29.21 -22.50 -10.95
N THR A 527 30.09 -22.53 -11.96
CA THR A 527 31.38 -23.22 -11.89
C THR A 527 32.42 -22.24 -11.39
N PHE A 528 33.14 -22.58 -10.32
CA PHE A 528 34.19 -21.74 -9.75
C PHE A 528 35.55 -22.44 -9.86
N ASN A 529 36.62 -21.70 -10.17
CA ASN A 529 37.97 -22.23 -10.00
C ASN A 529 38.32 -22.33 -8.50
N ILE A 530 39.46 -22.96 -8.18
CA ILE A 530 39.91 -23.14 -6.79
C ILE A 530 40.16 -21.83 -6.03
N ASN A 531 40.21 -20.69 -6.72
CA ASN A 531 40.37 -19.36 -6.14
C ASN A 531 39.03 -18.63 -5.96
N GLY A 532 37.90 -19.31 -6.18
CA GLY A 532 36.55 -18.76 -6.00
C GLY A 532 36.09 -17.83 -7.13
N GLN A 533 36.82 -17.77 -8.25
CA GLN A 533 36.40 -16.98 -9.41
C GLN A 533 35.47 -17.83 -10.28
N GLN A 534 34.37 -17.24 -10.72
CA GLN A 534 33.46 -17.90 -11.65
C GLN A 534 34.17 -18.09 -13.00
N VAL A 535 34.14 -19.31 -13.52
CA VAL A 535 34.80 -19.69 -14.78
C VAL A 535 33.82 -20.37 -15.73
N ASP A 536 34.05 -20.22 -17.03
CA ASP A 536 33.26 -20.86 -18.08
C ASP A 536 33.86 -22.20 -18.52
N SER A 537 33.26 -22.84 -19.53
CA SER A 537 33.67 -24.15 -20.06
C SER A 537 35.03 -24.16 -20.76
N SER A 538 35.64 -23.01 -21.04
CA SER A 538 36.96 -22.91 -21.69
C SER A 538 38.12 -22.94 -20.68
N TYR A 539 37.82 -22.81 -19.38
CA TYR A 539 38.82 -22.92 -18.34
C TYR A 539 39.26 -24.37 -18.16
N HIS A 540 40.56 -24.62 -18.35
CA HIS A 540 41.18 -25.91 -18.15
C HIS A 540 41.84 -26.00 -16.78
N GLY A 541 41.27 -26.83 -15.91
CA GLY A 541 41.76 -26.97 -14.55
C GLY A 541 40.74 -27.58 -13.59
N ILE A 542 41.11 -27.57 -12.32
CA ILE A 542 40.22 -28.02 -11.25
C ILE A 542 39.16 -26.95 -11.03
N VAL A 543 37.90 -27.33 -11.14
CA VAL A 543 36.76 -26.47 -10.83
C VAL A 543 35.83 -27.12 -9.81
N ILE A 544 35.07 -26.28 -9.12
CA ILE A 544 33.95 -26.67 -8.24
C ILE A 544 32.68 -26.42 -9.05
N LYS A 545 32.02 -27.48 -9.48
CA LYS A 545 30.72 -27.45 -10.16
C LYS A 545 29.73 -28.22 -9.32
N ASP A 546 28.62 -27.57 -8.94
CA ASP A 546 27.60 -28.14 -8.05
C ASP A 546 28.18 -28.72 -6.74
N GLY A 547 29.15 -27.99 -6.16
CA GLY A 547 29.82 -28.38 -4.90
C GLY A 547 30.78 -29.56 -5.02
N LYS A 548 31.03 -30.08 -6.22
CA LYS A 548 31.97 -31.18 -6.46
C LYS A 548 33.19 -30.69 -7.22
N LYS A 549 34.36 -31.15 -6.75
CA LYS A 549 35.64 -30.94 -7.44
C LYS A 549 35.65 -31.81 -8.70
N VAL A 550 35.69 -31.19 -9.86
CA VAL A 550 35.75 -31.85 -11.17
C VAL A 550 36.90 -31.28 -12.00
N MET A 551 37.47 -32.10 -12.88
CA MET A 551 38.44 -31.65 -13.88
C MET A 551 37.65 -31.17 -15.10
N GLN A 552 37.91 -29.94 -15.54
CA GLN A 552 37.29 -29.33 -16.71
C GLN A 552 38.35 -29.00 -17.77
#